data_AF-A0A9W3J890-F1
#
_entry.id   AF-A0A9W3J890-F1
#
_cell.length_a   1.000
_cell.length_b   1.000
_cell.length_c   1.000
_cell.angle_alpha   90.00
_cell.angle_beta   90.00
_cell.angle_gamma   90.00
#
_symmetry.space_group_name_H-M   'P 1'
#
loop_
_entity.id
_entity.type
_entity.pdbx_description
1 polymer ?
#
loop_
_entity_poly.entity_id
_entity_poly.type
_entity_poly.pdbx_seq_one_letter_code
_entity_poly.pdbx_strand_id
1 'polypeptide(L)'
;MNLNISISLLLFISLGVRAFLFEIKFQYTREKLRSIHELFEIFLDCSFCNGFWTGFFGYVIVNGIDIILIPFAILVGSSSYYLTLFVKSLTQRN
;
A
#
# COMPACT_ATOMS: atom_id res chain seq x y z
N MET A 1 4.49 -22.98 10.95
CA MET A 1 5.02 -21.64 10.61
C MET A 1 4.61 -20.70 11.73
N ASN A 2 5.53 -19.94 12.31
CA ASN A 2 5.19 -19.06 13.44
C ASN A 2 4.27 -17.94 12.92
N LEU A 3 3.03 -17.87 13.42
CA LEU A 3 1.96 -17.01 12.87
C LEU A 3 2.41 -15.55 12.68
N ASN A 4 3.22 -15.05 13.63
CA ASN A 4 3.78 -13.71 13.60
C ASN A 4 4.75 -13.47 12.44
N ILE A 5 5.59 -14.47 12.10
CA ILE A 5 6.57 -14.35 11.01
C ILE A 5 5.84 -14.28 9.67
N SER A 6 4.79 -15.08 9.48
CA SER A 6 3.99 -15.08 8.25
C SER A 6 3.32 -13.73 8.00
N ILE A 7 2.73 -13.13 9.05
CA ILE A 7 2.05 -11.84 8.96
C ILE A 7 3.05 -10.70 8.67
N SER A 8 4.21 -10.68 9.35
CA SER A 8 5.24 -9.69 9.08
C SER A 8 5.79 -9.80 7.65
N LEU A 9 5.99 -11.02 7.15
CA LEU A 9 6.50 -11.23 5.80
C LEU A 9 5.47 -10.76 4.75
N LEU A 10 4.18 -11.04 4.98
CA LEU A 10 3.09 -10.54 4.14
C LEU A 10 2.99 -9.00 4.15
N LEU A 11 3.20 -8.38 5.31
CA LEU A 11 3.26 -6.92 5.44
C LEU A 11 4.38 -6.33 4.57
N PHE A 12 5.59 -6.88 4.63
CA PHE A 12 6.71 -6.41 3.81
C PHE A 12 6.47 -6.60 2.31
N ILE A 13 5.92 -7.75 1.90
CA ILE A 13 5.56 -7.98 0.49
C ILE A 13 4.51 -6.95 0.04
N SER A 14 3.47 -6.72 0.86
CA SER A 14 2.39 -5.78 0.50
C SER A 14 2.92 -4.36 0.34
N LEU A 15 3.80 -3.92 1.24
CA LEU A 15 4.46 -2.62 1.14
C LEU A 15 5.41 -2.54 -0.07
N GLY A 16 6.13 -3.61 -0.37
CA GLY A 16 7.00 -3.69 -1.55
C GLY A 16 6.24 -3.62 -2.87
N VAL A 17 5.10 -4.33 -2.96
CA VAL A 17 4.19 -4.26 -4.11
C VAL A 17 3.62 -2.84 -4.25
N ARG A 18 3.23 -2.19 -3.14
CA ARG A 18 2.80 -0.79 -3.17
C ARG A 18 3.91 0.13 -3.68
N ALA A 19 5.15 0.01 -3.19
CA ALA A 19 6.25 0.84 -3.67
C ALA A 19 6.52 0.61 -5.17
N PHE A 20 6.50 -0.64 -5.63
CA PHE A 20 6.69 -0.96 -7.04
C PHE A 20 5.60 -0.40 -7.95
N LEU A 21 4.33 -0.57 -7.55
CA LEU A 21 3.18 -0.13 -8.32
C LEU A 21 3.02 1.39 -8.30
N PHE A 22 3.28 2.07 -7.18
CA PHE A 22 2.90 3.48 -7.05
C PHE A 22 4.08 4.47 -7.09
N GLU A 23 5.31 4.02 -6.83
CA GLU A 23 6.49 4.90 -6.75
C GLU A 23 7.51 4.65 -7.85
N ILE A 24 7.81 3.38 -8.17
CA ILE A 24 8.95 3.03 -9.04
C ILE A 24 8.57 2.97 -10.52
N LYS A 25 7.54 2.21 -10.91
CA LYS A 25 7.41 1.78 -12.33
C LYS A 25 6.20 2.31 -13.10
N PHE A 26 5.11 2.69 -12.43
CA PHE A 26 3.86 3.05 -13.13
C PHE A 26 3.52 4.54 -13.07
N GLN A 27 4.50 5.44 -12.94
CA GLN A 27 4.24 6.89 -12.92
C GLN A 27 3.42 7.35 -14.15
N TYR A 28 3.79 6.90 -15.35
CA TYR A 28 3.07 7.19 -16.59
C TYR A 28 1.63 6.64 -16.61
N THR A 29 1.44 5.40 -16.13
CA THR A 29 0.11 4.77 -16.07
C THR A 29 -0.77 5.44 -15.02
N ARG A 30 -0.19 5.99 -13.94
CA ARG A 30 -0.88 6.78 -12.92
C ARG A 30 -1.44 8.07 -13.50
N GLU A 31 -0.64 8.82 -14.26
CA GLU A 31 -1.08 10.03 -14.94
C GLU A 31 -2.20 9.75 -15.93
N LYS A 32 -2.10 8.61 -16.64
CA LYS A 32 -3.13 8.19 -17.59
C LYS A 32 -4.41 7.70 -16.93
N LEU A 33 -4.36 7.07 -15.76
CA LEU A 33 -5.57 6.72 -15.00
C LEU A 33 -6.22 7.94 -14.34
N ARG A 34 -5.39 8.88 -13.87
CA ARG A 34 -5.86 10.14 -13.29
C ARG A 34 -6.70 10.95 -14.27
N SER A 35 -6.32 10.96 -15.55
CA SER A 35 -7.09 11.65 -16.59
C SER A 35 -8.42 10.98 -16.96
N ILE A 36 -8.67 9.76 -16.50
CA ILE A 36 -9.89 9.01 -16.82
C ILE A 36 -11.01 9.32 -15.82
N HIS A 37 -10.72 9.42 -14.52
CA HIS A 37 -11.74 9.70 -13.51
C HIS A 37 -11.17 10.21 -12.18
N GLU A 38 -11.87 11.17 -11.56
CA GLU A 38 -11.50 11.79 -10.26
C GLU A 38 -11.38 10.79 -9.09
N LEU A 39 -12.12 9.68 -9.12
CA LEU A 39 -12.00 8.63 -8.10
C LEU A 39 -10.62 7.96 -8.11
N PHE A 40 -9.99 7.83 -9.28
CA PHE A 40 -8.65 7.28 -9.37
C PHE A 40 -7.62 8.24 -8.78
N GLU A 41 -7.85 9.55 -8.83
CA GLU A 41 -6.98 10.53 -8.18
C GLU A 41 -6.93 10.31 -6.67
N ILE A 42 -8.09 10.15 -6.02
CA ILE A 42 -8.19 9.89 -4.59
C ILE A 42 -7.48 8.59 -4.22
N PHE A 43 -7.70 7.50 -4.97
CA PHE A 43 -7.02 6.24 -4.69
C PHE A 43 -5.51 6.37 -4.90
N LEU A 44 -5.07 6.85 -6.06
CA LEU A 44 -3.67 6.87 -6.49
C LEU A 44 -2.81 7.84 -5.68
N ASP A 45 -3.35 8.94 -5.16
CA ASP A 45 -2.58 9.95 -4.41
C ASP A 45 -2.60 9.73 -2.89
N CYS A 46 -3.60 9.01 -2.37
CA CYS A 46 -3.69 8.67 -0.95
C CYS A 46 -2.77 7.49 -0.60
N SER A 47 -1.62 7.77 0.03
CA SER A 47 -0.66 6.73 0.44
C SER A 47 -1.25 5.69 1.39
N PHE A 48 -2.18 6.10 2.26
CA PHE A 48 -2.94 5.18 3.11
C PHE A 48 -3.81 4.25 2.27
N CYS A 49 -4.60 4.81 1.34
CA CYS A 49 -5.57 4.09 0.52
C CYS A 49 -4.87 3.06 -0.37
N ASN A 50 -3.77 3.46 -1.02
CA ASN A 50 -2.92 2.54 -1.79
C ASN A 50 -2.38 1.39 -0.93
N GLY A 51 -1.89 1.70 0.28
CA GLY A 51 -1.42 0.69 1.23
C GLY A 51 -2.56 -0.23 1.72
N PHE A 52 -3.75 0.33 1.95
CA PHE A 52 -4.91 -0.42 2.39
C PHE A 52 -5.34 -1.45 1.35
N TRP A 53 -5.50 -1.04 0.09
CA TRP A 53 -5.93 -1.97 -0.98
C TRP A 53 -4.88 -3.01 -1.30
N THR A 54 -3.60 -2.63 -1.34
CA THR A 54 -2.52 -3.60 -1.54
C THR A 54 -2.45 -4.61 -0.40
N GLY A 55 -2.64 -4.18 0.85
CA GLY A 55 -2.76 -5.06 2.00
C GLY A 55 -4.00 -5.96 1.95
N PHE A 56 -5.16 -5.40 1.58
CA PHE A 56 -6.43 -6.12 1.47
C PHE A 56 -6.33 -7.23 0.41
N PHE A 57 -5.96 -6.89 -0.83
CA PHE A 57 -5.85 -7.88 -1.90
C PHE A 57 -4.71 -8.87 -1.65
N GLY A 58 -3.58 -8.41 -1.12
CA GLY A 58 -2.46 -9.28 -0.75
C GLY A 58 -2.86 -10.32 0.30
N TYR A 59 -3.64 -9.92 1.29
CA TYR A 59 -4.15 -10.84 2.31
C TYR A 59 -5.17 -11.83 1.74
N VAL A 60 -6.14 -11.35 0.97
CA VAL A 60 -7.17 -12.20 0.35
C VAL A 60 -6.56 -13.29 -0.52
N ILE A 61 -5.53 -12.97 -1.31
CA ILE A 61 -4.85 -13.93 -2.20
C ILE A 61 -4.16 -15.05 -1.39
N VAL A 62 -3.58 -14.73 -0.24
CA VAL A 62 -2.75 -15.67 0.53
C VAL A 62 -3.56 -16.45 1.56
N ASN A 63 -4.49 -15.79 2.25
CA ASN A 63 -5.21 -16.35 3.41
C ASN A 63 -6.74 -16.41 3.22
N GLY A 64 -7.28 -15.81 2.16
CA GLY A 64 -8.72 -15.69 1.96
C GLY A 64 -9.36 -14.57 2.77
N ILE A 65 -10.67 -14.69 3.02
CA ILE A 65 -11.47 -13.68 3.72
C ILE A 65 -11.73 -14.15 5.14
N ASP A 66 -11.24 -13.41 6.13
CA ASP A 66 -11.47 -13.65 7.55
C ASP A 66 -11.55 -12.33 8.34
N ILE A 67 -11.63 -12.43 9.67
CA ILE A 67 -11.72 -11.26 10.56
C ILE A 67 -10.41 -10.47 10.67
N ILE A 68 -9.27 -11.07 10.29
CA ILE A 68 -7.94 -10.45 10.37
C ILE A 68 -7.65 -9.59 9.14
N LEU A 69 -8.32 -9.87 8.01
CA LEU A 69 -8.21 -9.13 6.76
C LEU A 69 -8.29 -7.60 6.93
N ILE A 70 -9.35 -7.10 7.57
CA ILE A 70 -9.55 -5.65 7.73
C ILE A 70 -8.48 -5.03 8.65
N PRO A 71 -8.20 -5.56 9.85
CA PRO A 71 -7.08 -5.11 10.68
C PRO A 71 -5.73 -5.12 9.94
N PHE A 72 -5.45 -6.16 9.15
CA PHE A 72 -4.21 -6.26 8.38
C PHE A 72 -4.14 -5.18 7.29
N ALA A 73 -5.22 -4.97 6.53
CA ALA A 73 -5.28 -3.92 5.51
C ALA A 73 -5.08 -2.53 6.12
N ILE A 74 -5.68 -2.26 7.29
CA ILE A 74 -5.46 -1.00 8.03
C ILE A 74 -4.01 -0.86 8.47
N LEU A 75 -3.38 -1.93 8.95
CA LEU A 75 -1.96 -1.94 9.33
C LEU A 75 -1.08 -1.56 8.13
N VAL A 76 -1.26 -2.21 6.98
CA VAL A 76 -0.48 -1.93 5.75
C VAL A 76 -0.72 -0.48 5.28
N GLY A 77 -1.97 -0.03 5.28
CA GLY A 77 -2.33 1.36 4.95
C GLY A 77 -1.65 2.37 5.86
N SER A 78 -1.65 2.13 7.16
CA SER A 78 -1.03 3.02 8.16
C SER A 78 0.49 3.05 8.00
N SER A 79 1.13 1.88 7.85
CA SER A 79 2.57 1.79 7.59
C SER A 79 2.96 2.52 6.31
N SER A 80 2.17 2.37 5.25
CA SER A 80 2.38 3.07 3.96
C SER A 80 2.31 4.59 4.12
N TYR A 81 1.36 5.10 4.89
CA TYR A 81 1.22 6.52 5.19
C TYR A 81 2.44 7.06 5.97
N TYR A 82 2.82 6.41 7.07
CA TYR A 82 3.96 6.85 7.89
C TYR A 82 5.29 6.76 7.14
N LEU A 83 5.50 5.72 6.33
CA LEU A 83 6.68 5.60 5.46
C LEU A 83 6.75 6.78 4.48
N THR A 84 5.62 7.16 3.88
CA THR A 84 5.59 8.28 2.94
C THR A 84 5.88 9.61 3.64
N LEU A 85 5.33 9.84 4.84
CA LEU A 85 5.64 11.01 5.66
C LEU A 85 7.13 11.06 6.03
N PHE A 86 7.70 9.93 6.43
CA PHE A 86 9.11 9.82 6.78
C PHE A 86 10.04 10.11 5.59
N VAL A 87 9.73 9.57 4.41
CA VAL A 87 10.50 9.86 3.20
C VAL A 87 10.41 11.35 2.85
N LYS A 88 9.21 11.95 2.86
CA LYS A 88 9.02 13.38 2.57
C LYS A 88 9.82 14.28 3.52
N SER A 89 9.86 13.95 4.82
CA SER A 89 10.60 14.74 5.81
C SER A 89 12.11 14.66 5.63
N LEU A 90 12.62 13.54 5.10
CA LEU A 90 14.03 13.40 4.71
C LEU A 90 14.36 14.24 3.47
N THR A 91 13.48 14.26 2.47
CA THR A 91 13.72 15.01 1.22
C THR A 91 13.69 16.52 1.42
N GLN A 92 12.87 17.04 2.35
CA GLN A 92 12.78 18.48 2.64
C GLN A 92 13.94 19.04 3.49
N ARG A 93 14.79 18.18 4.06
CA ARG A 93 15.97 18.60 4.85
C ARG A 93 17.25 18.77 4.01
N ASN A 94 17.21 18.40 2.74
CA ASN A 94 18.29 18.62 1.75
C ASN A 94 17.94 19.80 0.84
#